data_AF-A0A538NBS9-F1
#
_entry.id   AF-A0A538NBS9-F1
#
_cell.length_a   1.000
_cell.length_b   1.000
_cell.length_c   1.000
_cell.angle_alpha   90.00
_cell.angle_beta   90.00
_cell.angle_gamma   90.00
#
_symmetry.space_group_name_H-M   'P 1'
#
loop_
_entity.id
_entity.type
_entity.pdbx_description
1 polymer ?
#
loop_
_entity_poly.entity_id
_entity_poly.type
_entity_poly.pdbx_seq_one_letter_code
_entity_poly.pdbx_strand_id
1 'polypeptide(L)'
;MSRRPISQVLGRVVAVASVALLAGVIAATPAGAADQVGYVRLAHLSPDTPDVDVYLSTVGGGSPQVFKGVGYGVVSKYLAVPPGSYAVSMRLAGAPVTDPPVLTTTVTVAPGKAYLVAGVGKHADLGLKVINDDLSPPSSGRAKVRVIQASVRAPVLDLSIAGGAPIADNVAFASTTDYFQVPPGRWTLRASGANGGPTGTLPVHLDAGNVYSVLVLDAATGGLSAQLRLDAGGMGVPPSGGVQTGGGGTRPRPVTLPVVALVLLAGVGALGVHRYRRRRIEVA
;
A
#
# COMPACT_ATOMS: atom_id res chain seq x y z
N MET A 1 1.77 7.60 92.06
CA MET A 1 2.66 8.76 92.31
C MET A 1 3.42 9.05 91.01
N SER A 2 3.40 10.27 90.46
CA SER A 2 4.46 11.30 90.59
C SER A 2 5.78 10.87 89.90
N ARG A 3 6.33 11.49 88.83
CA ARG A 3 6.09 12.76 88.09
C ARG A 3 6.59 12.64 86.61
N ARG A 4 6.26 13.62 85.74
CA ARG A 4 7.01 13.97 84.48
C ARG A 4 7.91 15.21 84.75
N PRO A 5 9.04 15.45 84.05
CA PRO A 5 9.13 16.09 82.70
C PRO A 5 9.98 15.25 81.70
N ILE A 6 10.08 15.44 80.37
CA ILE A 6 10.13 16.59 79.43
C ILE A 6 11.49 17.33 79.37
N SER A 7 12.30 17.06 78.33
CA SER A 7 12.95 18.10 77.49
C SER A 7 13.75 17.53 76.28
N GLN A 8 13.51 18.13 75.10
CA GLN A 8 14.45 18.48 74.00
C GLN A 8 15.38 17.43 73.32
N VAL A 9 16.03 17.73 72.18
CA VAL A 9 15.51 18.03 70.81
C VAL A 9 16.68 18.21 69.81
N LEU A 10 16.48 17.73 68.57
CA LEU A 10 17.27 17.98 67.34
C LEU A 10 18.70 17.40 67.18
N GLY A 11 18.92 16.85 65.98
CA GLY A 11 20.20 16.42 65.39
C GLY A 11 19.92 15.77 64.04
N ARG A 12 20.35 16.36 62.92
CA ARG A 12 19.82 16.07 61.56
C ARG A 12 20.92 15.65 60.57
N VAL A 13 20.67 14.54 59.85
CA VAL A 13 21.08 14.29 58.44
C VAL A 13 22.62 14.16 58.25
N VAL A 14 23.21 13.27 57.44
CA VAL A 14 22.96 12.85 56.05
C VAL A 14 23.07 11.33 55.90
N ALA A 15 22.26 10.73 55.02
CA ALA A 15 22.53 9.41 54.42
C ALA A 15 22.42 9.53 52.90
N VAL A 16 23.52 9.28 52.17
CA VAL A 16 23.53 9.26 50.70
C VAL A 16 23.29 7.84 50.21
N ALA A 17 22.13 7.59 49.60
CA ALA A 17 21.77 6.30 49.00
C ALA A 17 21.72 6.42 47.48
N SER A 18 22.81 6.05 46.81
CA SER A 18 22.97 6.14 45.36
C SER A 18 22.22 5.01 44.63
N VAL A 19 20.98 5.26 44.21
CA VAL A 19 20.22 4.32 43.37
C VAL A 19 20.63 4.49 41.90
N ALA A 20 21.49 3.60 41.42
CA ALA A 20 21.89 3.56 40.01
C ALA A 20 20.81 2.90 39.14
N LEU A 21 19.93 3.70 38.53
CA LEU A 21 18.89 3.23 37.64
C LEU A 21 19.47 2.94 36.24
N LEU A 22 19.65 1.66 35.89
CA LEU A 22 20.02 1.28 34.52
C LEU A 22 18.84 1.49 33.56
N ALA A 23 18.79 2.68 32.95
CA ALA A 23 17.90 2.95 31.83
C ALA A 23 18.38 2.15 30.60
N GLY A 24 17.76 0.99 30.36
CA GLY A 24 17.99 0.19 29.17
C GLY A 24 17.49 0.91 27.92
N VAL A 25 18.36 1.71 27.29
CA VAL A 25 18.07 2.34 25.99
C VAL A 25 17.96 1.24 24.94
N ILE A 26 16.73 0.81 24.67
CA ILE A 26 16.42 0.07 23.45
C ILE A 26 16.70 1.03 22.31
N ALA A 27 17.87 0.87 21.68
CA ALA A 27 18.21 1.56 20.45
C ALA A 27 17.26 1.04 19.36
N ALA A 28 16.13 1.72 19.20
CA ALA A 28 15.24 1.52 18.08
C ALA A 28 16.06 1.80 16.82
N THR A 29 16.51 0.74 16.16
CA THR A 29 17.05 0.85 14.80
C THR A 29 16.00 1.61 13.99
N PRO A 30 16.32 2.77 13.39
CA PRO A 30 15.35 3.48 12.57
C PRO A 30 14.86 2.47 11.54
N ALA A 31 13.54 2.26 11.48
CA ALA A 31 12.95 1.32 10.55
C ALA A 31 13.45 1.74 9.17
N GLY A 32 14.32 0.93 8.58
CA GLY A 32 15.10 1.34 7.42
C GLY A 32 14.13 1.83 6.37
N ALA A 33 14.36 3.05 5.86
CA ALA A 33 13.49 3.65 4.86
C ALA A 33 13.45 2.71 3.67
N ALA A 34 12.40 1.88 3.61
CA ALA A 34 12.26 0.86 2.58
C ALA A 34 12.30 1.59 1.24
N ASP A 35 13.14 1.14 0.31
CA ASP A 35 13.24 1.72 -1.03
C ASP A 35 11.82 1.90 -1.56
N GLN A 36 11.39 3.16 -1.68
CA GLN A 36 9.97 3.52 -1.57
C GLN A 36 9.24 3.09 -2.83
N VAL A 37 8.79 1.84 -2.89
CA VAL A 37 8.12 1.26 -4.05
C VAL A 37 6.94 2.12 -4.48
N GLY A 38 6.81 2.30 -5.79
CA GLY A 38 5.56 2.73 -6.40
C GLY A 38 4.83 1.52 -6.98
N TYR A 39 3.64 1.76 -7.50
CA TYR A 39 2.74 0.71 -7.96
C TYR A 39 2.22 1.00 -9.37
N VAL A 40 2.29 0.01 -10.25
CA VAL A 40 1.70 0.09 -11.59
C VAL A 40 0.69 -1.04 -11.78
N ARG A 41 -0.49 -0.72 -12.28
CA ARG A 41 -1.42 -1.69 -12.85
C ARG A 41 -1.77 -1.34 -14.29
N LEU A 42 -2.26 -2.33 -15.01
CA LEU A 42 -2.66 -2.24 -16.40
C LEU A 42 -4.15 -2.51 -16.54
N ALA A 43 -4.81 -1.94 -17.55
CA ALA A 43 -6.14 -2.34 -17.96
C ALA A 43 -6.30 -2.31 -19.48
N HIS A 44 -7.11 -3.22 -20.03
CA HIS A 44 -7.56 -3.14 -21.41
C HIS A 44 -9.03 -2.70 -21.47
N LEU A 45 -9.23 -1.48 -21.94
CA LEU A 45 -10.49 -0.72 -21.94
C LEU A 45 -10.89 -0.29 -23.36
N SER A 46 -10.48 -1.07 -24.37
CA SER A 46 -10.98 -0.98 -25.75
C SER A 46 -11.88 -2.19 -26.04
N PRO A 47 -13.16 -2.00 -26.41
CA PRO A 47 -14.14 -3.10 -26.50
C PRO A 47 -14.09 -3.90 -27.80
N ASP A 48 -13.39 -3.41 -28.82
CA ASP A 48 -13.28 -3.98 -30.17
C ASP A 48 -11.83 -4.29 -30.59
N THR A 49 -10.86 -4.09 -29.70
CA THR A 49 -9.47 -4.54 -29.89
C THR A 49 -9.32 -6.00 -29.49
N PRO A 50 -8.64 -6.86 -30.29
CA PRO A 50 -8.29 -8.22 -29.87
C PRO A 50 -7.35 -8.24 -28.66
N ASP A 51 -7.35 -9.35 -27.91
CA ASP A 51 -6.49 -9.55 -26.73
C ASP A 51 -5.03 -9.14 -27.00
N VAL A 52 -4.41 -8.44 -26.03
CA VAL A 52 -3.05 -7.92 -26.14
C VAL A 52 -2.08 -8.55 -25.14
N ASP A 53 -0.83 -8.73 -25.55
CA ASP A 53 0.30 -8.96 -24.66
C ASP A 53 0.91 -7.60 -24.29
N VAL A 54 0.91 -7.25 -23.00
CA VAL A 54 1.38 -5.96 -22.48
C VAL A 54 2.69 -6.14 -21.72
N TYR A 55 3.66 -5.29 -22.03
CA TYR A 55 5.03 -5.33 -21.53
C TYR A 55 5.32 -4.07 -20.72
N LEU A 56 5.78 -4.22 -19.47
CA LEU A 56 6.28 -3.15 -18.62
C LEU A 56 7.81 -3.28 -18.53
N SER A 57 8.53 -2.37 -19.18
CA SER A 57 9.99 -2.36 -19.28
C SER A 57 10.58 -1.16 -18.52
N THR A 58 11.58 -1.38 -17.66
CA THR A 58 12.34 -0.27 -17.06
C THR A 58 13.12 0.48 -18.14
N VAL A 59 13.01 1.81 -18.21
CA VAL A 59 13.82 2.62 -19.12
C VAL A 59 15.28 2.57 -18.65
N GLY A 60 16.15 1.97 -19.46
CA GLY A 60 17.56 1.69 -19.12
C GLY A 60 17.93 0.20 -19.07
N GLY A 61 16.93 -0.71 -19.09
CA GLY A 61 17.16 -2.15 -19.26
C GLY A 61 16.63 -3.04 -18.14
N GLY A 62 16.87 -4.35 -18.29
CA GLY A 62 16.28 -5.42 -17.47
C GLY A 62 15.19 -6.20 -18.22
N SER A 63 14.76 -7.33 -17.67
CA SER A 63 13.68 -8.14 -18.24
C SER A 63 12.33 -7.45 -18.02
N PRO A 64 11.46 -7.34 -19.04
CA PRO A 64 10.14 -6.75 -18.87
C PRO A 64 9.22 -7.67 -18.08
N GLN A 65 8.33 -7.09 -17.26
CA GLN A 65 7.17 -7.83 -16.76
C GLN A 65 6.15 -7.95 -17.90
N VAL A 66 5.68 -9.16 -18.17
CA VAL A 66 4.76 -9.45 -19.28
C VAL A 66 3.41 -9.92 -18.75
N PHE A 67 2.34 -9.31 -19.27
CA PHE A 67 0.95 -9.66 -18.99
C PHE A 67 0.34 -10.15 -20.30
N LYS A 68 0.06 -11.45 -20.41
CA LYS A 68 -0.38 -12.07 -21.67
C LYS A 68 -1.90 -12.18 -21.77
N GLY A 69 -2.43 -12.12 -23.00
CA GLY A 69 -3.85 -12.37 -23.28
C GLY A 69 -4.79 -11.43 -22.52
N VAL A 70 -4.49 -10.13 -22.49
CA VAL A 70 -5.26 -9.13 -21.75
C VAL A 70 -6.42 -8.64 -22.62
N GLY A 71 -7.60 -9.25 -22.46
CA GLY A 71 -8.84 -8.87 -23.14
C GLY A 71 -9.64 -7.74 -22.47
N TYR A 72 -10.74 -7.31 -23.10
CA TYR A 72 -11.55 -6.16 -22.64
C TYR A 72 -12.08 -6.32 -21.20
N GLY A 73 -11.97 -5.25 -20.40
CA GLY A 73 -12.35 -5.22 -19.00
C GLY A 73 -11.36 -5.91 -18.05
N VAL A 74 -10.31 -6.57 -18.56
CA VAL A 74 -9.25 -7.12 -17.71
C VAL A 74 -8.45 -5.97 -17.10
N VAL A 75 -8.32 -6.01 -15.78
CA VAL A 75 -7.48 -5.10 -14.97
C VAL A 75 -6.48 -5.95 -14.20
N SER A 76 -5.19 -5.64 -14.27
CA SER A 76 -4.17 -6.37 -13.54
C SER A 76 -4.23 -6.05 -12.04
N LYS A 77 -3.66 -6.95 -11.24
CA LYS A 77 -3.16 -6.60 -9.90
C LYS A 77 -2.13 -5.48 -10.00
N TYR A 78 -1.97 -4.70 -8.94
CA TYR A 78 -0.85 -3.76 -8.85
C TYR A 78 0.46 -4.52 -8.71
N LEU A 79 1.44 -4.20 -9.55
CA LEU A 79 2.82 -4.60 -9.42
C LEU A 79 3.56 -3.55 -8.59
N ALA A 80 4.25 -3.98 -7.53
CA ALA A 80 5.20 -3.13 -6.83
C ALA A 80 6.48 -3.03 -7.66
N VAL A 81 6.95 -1.80 -7.91
CA VAL A 81 8.17 -1.53 -8.68
C VAL A 81 9.02 -0.44 -8.00
N PRO A 82 10.35 -0.44 -8.19
CA PRO A 82 11.17 0.71 -7.83
C PRO A 82 10.67 2.02 -8.46
N PRO A 83 10.88 3.19 -7.83
CA PRO A 83 10.68 4.47 -8.49
C PRO A 83 11.54 4.62 -9.74
N GLY A 84 10.97 5.16 -10.82
CA GLY A 84 11.66 5.32 -12.10
C GLY A 84 10.71 5.45 -13.29
N SER A 85 11.28 5.59 -14.48
CA SER A 85 10.51 5.64 -15.73
C SER A 85 10.37 4.25 -16.34
N TYR A 86 9.15 3.88 -16.72
CA TYR A 86 8.83 2.60 -17.34
C TYR A 86 8.12 2.82 -18.67
N ALA A 87 8.57 2.11 -19.72
CA ALA A 87 7.84 2.00 -20.96
C ALA A 87 6.76 0.91 -20.81
N VAL A 88 5.51 1.26 -21.12
CA VAL A 88 4.39 0.32 -21.27
C VAL A 88 4.12 0.16 -22.76
N SER A 89 4.33 -1.05 -23.28
CA SER A 89 4.18 -1.39 -24.70
C SER A 89 3.14 -2.50 -24.88
N MET A 90 2.21 -2.32 -25.82
CA MET A 90 1.19 -3.32 -26.17
C MET A 90 1.48 -3.96 -27.53
N ARG A 91 1.33 -5.28 -27.62
CA ARG A 91 1.34 -6.07 -28.87
C ARG A 91 0.06 -6.90 -28.93
N LEU A 92 -0.33 -7.35 -30.13
CA LEU A 92 -1.36 -8.39 -30.25
C LEU A 92 -0.90 -9.65 -29.51
N ALA A 93 -1.81 -10.36 -28.83
CA ALA A 93 -1.45 -11.51 -28.00
C ALA A 93 -0.71 -12.59 -28.81
N GLY A 94 0.41 -13.08 -28.27
CA GLY A 94 1.25 -14.09 -28.94
C GLY A 94 2.14 -13.57 -30.07
N ALA A 95 2.09 -12.27 -30.43
CA ALA A 95 3.03 -11.70 -31.40
C ALA A 95 4.49 -11.75 -30.87
N PRO A 96 5.50 -11.95 -31.74
CA PRO A 96 6.90 -11.93 -31.34
C PRO A 96 7.31 -10.66 -30.60
N VAL A 97 8.12 -10.78 -29.55
CA VAL A 97 8.60 -9.62 -28.77
C VAL A 97 9.53 -8.70 -29.55
N THR A 98 10.09 -9.20 -30.67
CA THR A 98 10.86 -8.45 -31.67
C THR A 98 10.02 -7.46 -32.46
N ASP A 99 8.72 -7.69 -32.58
CA ASP A 99 7.85 -6.90 -33.45
C ASP A 99 7.60 -5.52 -32.84
N PRO A 100 7.40 -4.48 -33.65
CA PRO A 100 7.06 -3.15 -33.15
C PRO A 100 5.76 -3.22 -32.34
N PRO A 101 5.70 -2.60 -31.15
CA PRO A 101 4.47 -2.54 -30.39
C PRO A 101 3.43 -1.66 -31.09
N VAL A 102 2.17 -2.08 -31.07
CA VAL A 102 1.03 -1.34 -31.65
C VAL A 102 0.88 0.02 -30.99
N LEU A 103 1.14 0.08 -29.68
CA LEU A 103 1.21 1.31 -28.90
C LEU A 103 2.29 1.21 -27.82
N THR A 104 2.91 2.35 -27.52
CA THR A 104 3.79 2.52 -26.36
C THR A 104 3.51 3.85 -25.67
N THR A 105 3.61 3.86 -24.33
CA THR A 105 3.65 5.09 -23.53
C THR A 105 4.70 4.97 -22.41
N THR A 106 5.00 6.07 -21.72
CA THR A 106 5.91 6.08 -20.58
C THR A 106 5.14 6.47 -19.31
N VAL A 107 5.31 5.71 -18.24
CA VAL A 107 4.84 6.05 -16.89
C VAL A 107 6.04 6.31 -15.98
N THR A 108 6.07 7.49 -15.34
CA THR A 108 7.07 7.85 -14.33
C THR A 108 6.51 7.54 -12.96
N VAL A 109 7.03 6.49 -12.33
CA VAL A 109 6.55 5.96 -11.06
C VAL A 109 7.26 6.65 -9.91
N ALA A 110 6.52 7.40 -9.09
CA ALA A 110 7.05 8.09 -7.92
C ALA A 110 6.94 7.25 -6.63
N PRO A 111 7.80 7.53 -5.62
CA PRO A 111 7.75 6.93 -4.29
C PRO A 111 6.34 6.85 -3.67
N GLY A 112 5.89 5.65 -3.33
CA GLY A 112 4.60 5.43 -2.66
C GLY A 112 3.36 5.85 -3.47
N LYS A 113 3.49 6.11 -4.78
CA LYS A 113 2.37 6.46 -5.67
C LYS A 113 1.94 5.25 -6.50
N ALA A 114 0.65 5.23 -6.85
CA ALA A 114 0.07 4.19 -7.68
C ALA A 114 -0.46 4.78 -9.00
N TYR A 115 -0.37 3.98 -10.06
CA TYR A 115 -0.70 4.38 -11.43
C TYR A 115 -1.46 3.26 -12.13
N LEU A 116 -2.51 3.63 -12.86
CA LEU A 116 -3.18 2.78 -13.84
C LEU A 116 -2.76 3.23 -15.24
N VAL A 117 -2.22 2.31 -16.05
CA VAL A 117 -2.02 2.54 -17.48
C VAL A 117 -3.04 1.71 -18.26
N ALA A 118 -3.96 2.38 -18.94
CA ALA A 118 -5.07 1.76 -19.64
C ALA A 118 -4.95 1.92 -21.16
N GLY A 119 -5.08 0.82 -21.90
CA GLY A 119 -5.34 0.86 -23.35
C GLY A 119 -6.80 1.21 -23.58
N VAL A 120 -7.09 2.33 -24.23
CA VAL A 120 -8.43 2.95 -24.36
C VAL A 120 -8.73 3.32 -25.81
N GLY A 121 -10.01 3.44 -26.15
CA GLY A 121 -10.48 3.85 -27.48
C GLY A 121 -11.16 2.70 -28.22
N LYS A 122 -11.49 2.93 -29.49
CA LYS A 122 -11.80 1.84 -30.42
C LYS A 122 -10.50 1.29 -31.02
N HIS A 123 -10.54 0.12 -31.65
CA HIS A 123 -9.36 -0.47 -32.29
C HIS A 123 -8.73 0.45 -33.35
N ALA A 124 -9.56 1.17 -34.12
CA ALA A 124 -9.10 2.15 -35.11
C ALA A 124 -8.52 3.45 -34.49
N ASP A 125 -8.92 3.78 -33.26
CA ASP A 125 -8.60 5.01 -32.54
C ASP A 125 -7.88 4.69 -31.21
N LEU A 126 -7.07 3.63 -31.19
CA LEU A 126 -6.53 3.06 -29.95
C LEU A 126 -5.45 3.99 -29.36
N GLY A 127 -5.51 4.21 -28.05
CA GLY A 127 -4.55 5.02 -27.31
C GLY A 127 -4.18 4.42 -25.95
N LEU A 128 -3.20 5.03 -25.29
CA LEU A 128 -2.79 4.68 -23.91
C LEU A 128 -3.01 5.88 -22.99
N LYS A 129 -3.70 5.66 -21.88
CA LYS A 129 -3.97 6.66 -20.84
C LYS A 129 -3.28 6.28 -19.54
N VAL A 130 -2.44 7.16 -19.01
CA VAL A 130 -1.92 7.05 -17.63
C VAL A 130 -2.88 7.81 -16.71
N ILE A 131 -3.26 7.17 -15.60
CA ILE A 131 -4.16 7.69 -14.56
C ILE A 131 -3.44 7.53 -13.21
N ASN A 132 -3.52 8.56 -12.37
CA ASN A 132 -2.97 8.53 -11.01
C ASN A 132 -4.01 7.92 -10.05
N ASP A 133 -3.59 6.97 -9.23
CA ASP A 133 -4.46 6.22 -8.34
C ASP A 133 -4.15 6.60 -6.89
N ASP A 134 -5.06 7.36 -6.25
CA ASP A 134 -4.95 7.73 -4.84
C ASP A 134 -5.44 6.58 -3.94
N LEU A 135 -4.50 5.73 -3.54
CA LEU A 135 -4.74 4.58 -2.67
C LEU A 135 -4.59 4.90 -1.18
N SER A 136 -4.59 6.18 -0.79
CA SER A 136 -4.68 6.54 0.63
C SER A 136 -5.98 5.98 1.24
N PRO A 137 -5.94 5.45 2.47
CA PRO A 137 -7.09 4.83 3.09
C PRO A 137 -8.22 5.85 3.33
N PRO A 138 -9.50 5.43 3.27
CA PRO A 138 -10.63 6.27 3.67
C PRO A 138 -10.55 6.66 5.15
N SER A 139 -11.30 7.70 5.51
CA SER A 139 -11.61 8.04 6.90
C SER A 139 -12.28 6.86 7.61
N SER A 140 -12.08 6.75 8.93
CA SER A 140 -12.62 5.64 9.73
C SER A 140 -14.12 5.44 9.51
N GLY A 141 -14.54 4.19 9.28
CA GLY A 141 -15.93 3.82 9.01
C GLY A 141 -16.46 4.20 7.61
N ARG A 142 -15.61 4.66 6.67
CA ARG A 142 -15.99 4.94 5.27
C ARG A 142 -15.37 3.92 4.30
N ALA A 143 -15.99 3.80 3.13
CA ALA A 143 -15.36 3.27 1.93
C ALA A 143 -14.96 4.43 1.00
N LYS A 144 -14.00 4.22 0.10
CA LYS A 144 -13.57 5.21 -0.90
C LYS A 144 -13.71 4.64 -2.30
N VAL A 145 -14.29 5.39 -3.23
CA VAL A 145 -14.64 4.91 -4.57
C VAL A 145 -14.56 6.02 -5.62
N ARG A 146 -14.06 5.71 -6.81
CA ARG A 146 -14.21 6.54 -8.02
C ARG A 146 -14.90 5.74 -9.13
N VAL A 147 -15.39 6.42 -10.16
CA VAL A 147 -15.85 5.80 -11.40
C VAL A 147 -14.85 6.09 -12.53
N ILE A 148 -14.56 5.07 -13.35
CA ILE A 148 -13.76 5.16 -14.58
C ILE A 148 -14.70 4.96 -15.76
N GLN A 149 -14.81 5.93 -16.68
CA GLN A 149 -15.65 5.76 -17.86
C GLN A 149 -14.85 5.13 -19.01
N ALA A 150 -15.16 3.87 -19.29
CA ALA A 150 -14.49 2.98 -20.22
C ALA A 150 -15.44 2.35 -21.27
N SER A 151 -16.67 2.88 -21.39
CA SER A 151 -17.60 2.57 -22.48
C SER A 151 -17.47 3.57 -23.63
N VAL A 152 -17.22 3.06 -24.85
CA VAL A 152 -17.23 3.88 -26.08
C VAL A 152 -18.66 4.14 -26.59
N ARG A 153 -19.66 3.40 -26.08
CA ARG A 153 -21.08 3.58 -26.42
C ARG A 153 -21.75 4.74 -25.67
N ALA A 154 -21.16 5.20 -24.58
CA ALA A 154 -21.54 6.43 -23.89
C ALA A 154 -20.33 7.38 -23.75
N PRO A 155 -19.89 8.06 -24.83
CA PRO A 155 -18.69 8.91 -24.80
C PRO A 155 -18.69 10.03 -23.76
N VAL A 156 -19.87 10.42 -23.28
CA VAL A 156 -20.12 11.30 -22.14
C VAL A 156 -21.20 10.65 -21.27
N LEU A 157 -20.97 10.62 -19.96
CA LEU A 157 -21.77 9.86 -19.01
C LEU A 157 -22.17 10.67 -17.77
N ASP A 158 -23.46 10.64 -17.46
CA ASP A 158 -24.01 11.17 -16.21
C ASP A 158 -24.22 10.05 -15.18
N LEU A 159 -23.89 10.34 -13.93
CA LEU A 159 -23.84 9.39 -12.82
C LEU A 159 -24.75 9.86 -11.67
N SER A 160 -25.61 8.96 -11.19
CA SER A 160 -26.53 9.19 -10.07
C SER A 160 -26.72 7.95 -9.22
N ILE A 161 -27.16 8.09 -7.98
CA ILE A 161 -27.70 6.94 -7.22
C ILE A 161 -29.08 6.61 -7.77
N ALA A 162 -29.40 5.33 -7.98
CA ALA A 162 -30.69 4.91 -8.49
C ALA A 162 -31.84 5.35 -7.57
N GLY A 163 -32.73 6.21 -8.08
CA GLY A 163 -33.82 6.82 -7.30
C GLY A 163 -33.37 7.93 -6.34
N GLY A 164 -32.12 8.41 -6.45
CA GLY A 164 -31.52 9.39 -5.55
C GLY A 164 -30.74 10.50 -6.27
N ALA A 165 -29.76 11.07 -5.56
CA ALA A 165 -29.02 12.25 -6.02
C ALA A 165 -28.07 11.99 -7.21
N PRO A 166 -27.77 13.01 -8.03
CA PRO A 166 -26.61 12.99 -8.93
C PRO A 166 -25.30 12.90 -8.14
N ILE A 167 -24.25 12.39 -8.80
CA ILE A 167 -22.91 12.17 -8.25
C ILE A 167 -21.87 12.96 -9.05
N ALA A 168 -21.94 12.85 -10.38
CA ALA A 168 -21.13 13.58 -11.34
C ALA A 168 -21.87 13.60 -12.69
N ASP A 169 -21.75 14.70 -13.41
CA ASP A 169 -22.25 14.89 -14.77
C ASP A 169 -21.09 14.96 -15.77
N ASN A 170 -21.40 14.83 -17.06
CA ASN A 170 -20.46 15.07 -18.16
C ASN A 170 -19.15 14.26 -18.12
N VAL A 171 -19.14 13.08 -17.49
CA VAL A 171 -17.93 12.24 -17.33
C VAL A 171 -17.52 11.65 -18.68
N ALA A 172 -16.47 12.21 -19.27
CA ALA A 172 -16.00 11.86 -20.61
C ALA A 172 -15.32 10.48 -20.68
N PHE A 173 -15.31 9.88 -21.88
CA PHE A 173 -14.57 8.67 -22.16
C PHE A 173 -13.07 8.77 -21.82
N ALA A 174 -12.49 7.68 -21.32
CA ALA A 174 -11.10 7.59 -20.85
C ALA A 174 -10.73 8.63 -19.77
N SER A 175 -11.72 9.04 -18.98
CA SER A 175 -11.56 9.86 -17.78
C SER A 175 -12.06 9.14 -16.51
N THR A 176 -11.85 9.76 -15.36
CA THR A 176 -12.36 9.29 -14.07
C THR A 176 -13.06 10.43 -13.35
N THR A 177 -14.01 10.09 -12.47
CA THR A 177 -14.41 11.02 -11.40
C THR A 177 -13.26 11.21 -10.40
N ASP A 178 -13.40 12.20 -9.53
CA ASP A 178 -12.69 12.20 -8.24
C ASP A 178 -13.08 10.99 -7.37
N TYR A 179 -12.33 10.77 -6.30
CA TYR A 179 -12.64 9.77 -5.28
C TYR A 179 -13.64 10.31 -4.25
N PHE A 180 -14.83 9.70 -4.22
CA PHE A 180 -15.84 9.93 -3.20
C PHE A 180 -15.57 9.05 -1.98
N GLN A 181 -15.75 9.57 -0.77
CA GLN A 181 -15.84 8.77 0.45
C GLN A 181 -17.31 8.57 0.85
N VAL A 182 -17.76 7.33 0.97
CA VAL A 182 -19.17 6.96 1.18
C VAL A 182 -19.33 6.03 2.40
N PRO A 183 -20.53 5.92 2.99
CA PRO A 183 -20.83 4.84 3.92
C PRO A 183 -20.62 3.45 3.27
N PRO A 184 -20.13 2.44 4.02
CA PRO A 184 -20.10 1.07 3.55
C PRO A 184 -21.52 0.53 3.35
N GLY A 185 -21.69 -0.45 2.45
CA GLY A 185 -22.99 -1.06 2.16
C GLY A 185 -23.14 -1.49 0.71
N ARG A 186 -24.39 -1.68 0.29
CA ARG A 186 -24.77 -1.95 -1.10
C ARG A 186 -25.32 -0.67 -1.71
N TRP A 187 -24.81 -0.34 -2.89
CA TRP A 187 -25.19 0.85 -3.64
C TRP A 187 -25.61 0.46 -5.05
N THR A 188 -26.57 1.17 -5.62
CA THR A 188 -26.96 1.00 -7.02
C THR A 188 -26.67 2.30 -7.75
N LEU A 189 -25.58 2.30 -8.51
CA LEU A 189 -25.22 3.41 -9.39
C LEU A 189 -26.11 3.35 -10.65
N ARG A 190 -26.64 4.48 -11.09
CA ARG A 190 -27.26 4.63 -12.41
C ARG A 190 -26.31 5.44 -13.28
N ALA A 191 -25.98 4.87 -14.42
CA ALA A 191 -25.17 5.49 -15.46
C ALA A 191 -26.04 5.78 -16.68
N SER A 192 -25.95 6.98 -17.24
CA SER A 192 -26.73 7.42 -18.40
C SER A 192 -25.83 8.07 -19.44
N GLY A 193 -25.81 7.57 -20.67
CA GLY A 193 -25.15 8.25 -21.77
C GLY A 193 -25.90 9.52 -22.18
N ALA A 194 -25.16 10.60 -22.44
CA ALA A 194 -25.73 11.85 -22.92
C ALA A 194 -26.51 11.69 -24.26
N ASN A 195 -27.37 12.66 -24.58
CA ASN A 195 -28.13 12.72 -25.85
C ASN A 195 -29.01 11.48 -26.15
N GLY A 196 -29.56 10.83 -25.11
CA GLY A 196 -30.35 9.61 -25.27
C GLY A 196 -29.51 8.34 -25.48
N GLY A 197 -28.24 8.38 -25.11
CA GLY A 197 -27.33 7.22 -25.14
C GLY A 197 -27.75 6.08 -24.20
N PRO A 198 -27.02 4.96 -24.23
CA PRO A 198 -27.36 3.79 -23.42
C PRO A 198 -27.31 4.11 -21.93
N THR A 199 -28.16 3.44 -21.16
CA THR A 199 -28.18 3.54 -19.70
C THR A 199 -27.82 2.19 -19.06
N GLY A 200 -27.44 2.21 -17.79
CA GLY A 200 -27.15 1.02 -17.01
C GLY A 200 -27.48 1.21 -15.53
N THR A 201 -27.97 0.15 -14.89
CA THR A 201 -28.22 0.06 -13.46
C THR A 201 -27.19 -0.89 -12.86
N LEU A 202 -26.32 -0.37 -12.02
CA LEU A 202 -24.98 -0.90 -11.75
C LEU A 202 -24.82 -1.15 -10.23
N PRO A 203 -25.17 -2.35 -9.74
CA PRO A 203 -25.06 -2.69 -8.33
C PRO A 203 -23.59 -2.88 -7.92
N VAL A 204 -23.18 -2.26 -6.82
CA VAL A 204 -21.85 -2.38 -6.21
C VAL A 204 -21.96 -2.60 -4.70
N HIS A 205 -20.95 -3.23 -4.11
CA HIS A 205 -20.86 -3.45 -2.66
C HIS A 205 -19.51 -2.93 -2.17
N LEU A 206 -19.53 -2.01 -1.20
CA LEU A 206 -18.36 -1.30 -0.72
C LEU A 206 -18.19 -1.54 0.78
N ASP A 207 -17.04 -2.08 1.18
CA ASP A 207 -16.70 -2.38 2.57
C ASP A 207 -15.91 -1.23 3.21
N ALA A 208 -16.00 -1.10 4.53
CA ALA A 208 -15.29 -0.06 5.27
C ALA A 208 -13.76 -0.26 5.21
N GLY A 209 -13.01 0.83 5.13
CA GLY A 209 -11.54 0.80 5.07
C GLY A 209 -10.97 0.61 3.66
N ASN A 210 -11.78 0.22 2.67
CA ASN A 210 -11.31 -0.15 1.33
C ASN A 210 -11.40 1.00 0.31
N VAL A 211 -10.53 0.94 -0.70
CA VAL A 211 -10.49 1.83 -1.87
C VAL A 211 -10.87 1.05 -3.12
N TYR A 212 -11.77 1.59 -3.95
CA TYR A 212 -12.32 0.92 -5.14
C TYR A 212 -12.31 1.80 -6.40
N SER A 213 -12.25 1.15 -7.56
CA SER A 213 -12.62 1.73 -8.86
C SER A 213 -13.82 0.99 -9.45
N VAL A 214 -14.86 1.71 -9.85
CA VAL A 214 -15.97 1.17 -10.66
C VAL A 214 -15.68 1.48 -12.12
N LEU A 215 -15.44 0.45 -12.93
CA LEU A 215 -15.30 0.61 -14.38
C LEU A 215 -16.69 0.52 -15.01
N VAL A 216 -17.12 1.55 -15.73
CA VAL A 216 -18.30 1.48 -16.61
C VAL A 216 -17.84 1.04 -17.99
N LEU A 217 -18.42 -0.05 -18.49
CA LEU A 217 -17.97 -0.76 -19.70
C LEU A 217 -19.13 -0.98 -20.66
N ASP A 218 -18.82 -1.17 -21.95
CA ASP A 218 -19.77 -1.67 -22.93
C ASP A 218 -20.30 -3.06 -22.49
N ALA A 219 -21.62 -3.25 -22.47
CA ALA A 219 -22.21 -4.57 -22.24
C ALA A 219 -22.29 -5.36 -23.57
N ALA A 220 -21.90 -6.64 -23.55
CA ALA A 220 -21.95 -7.52 -24.72
C ALA A 220 -23.37 -7.71 -25.29
N THR A 221 -24.40 -7.61 -24.44
CA THR A 221 -25.82 -7.63 -24.80
C THR A 221 -26.35 -6.29 -25.33
N GLY A 222 -25.49 -5.27 -25.46
CA GLY A 222 -25.90 -3.87 -25.58
C GLY A 222 -26.22 -3.25 -24.21
N GLY A 223 -26.13 -1.92 -24.14
CA GLY A 223 -26.23 -1.16 -22.88
C GLY A 223 -24.87 -0.96 -22.20
N LEU A 224 -24.92 -0.58 -20.92
CA LEU A 224 -23.75 -0.39 -20.06
C LEU A 224 -23.68 -1.46 -18.98
N SER A 225 -22.46 -1.89 -18.63
CA SER A 225 -22.16 -2.80 -17.53
C SER A 225 -21.17 -2.17 -16.55
N ALA A 226 -21.02 -2.77 -15.37
CA ALA A 226 -20.04 -2.34 -14.37
C ALA A 226 -19.14 -3.49 -13.92
N GLN A 227 -17.87 -3.16 -13.70
CA GLN A 227 -16.95 -4.00 -12.95
C GLN A 227 -16.38 -3.22 -11.77
N LEU A 228 -16.77 -3.64 -10.56
CA LEU A 228 -16.14 -3.15 -9.33
C LEU A 228 -14.76 -3.81 -9.16
N ARG A 229 -13.73 -3.00 -8.95
CA ARG A 229 -12.38 -3.46 -8.60
C ARG A 229 -12.02 -2.92 -7.22
N LEU A 230 -11.57 -3.81 -6.34
CA LEU A 230 -10.87 -3.45 -5.11
C LEU A 230 -9.45 -3.01 -5.51
N ASP A 231 -9.08 -1.79 -5.12
CA ASP A 231 -7.78 -1.21 -5.47
C ASP A 231 -6.80 -1.32 -4.29
N ALA A 232 -7.28 -1.05 -3.07
CA ALA A 232 -6.52 -1.24 -1.83
C ALA A 232 -7.44 -1.66 -0.68
N GLY A 233 -6.94 -2.54 0.18
CA GLY A 233 -7.62 -2.97 1.41
C GLY A 233 -7.27 -2.08 2.61
N GLY A 234 -8.15 -2.05 3.62
CA GLY A 234 -7.93 -1.27 4.84
C GLY A 234 -6.67 -1.64 5.63
N MET A 235 -6.24 -0.72 6.50
CA MET A 235 -5.08 -0.88 7.42
C MET A 235 -3.69 -1.02 6.75
N GLY A 236 -3.39 -0.18 5.76
CA GLY A 236 -2.02 0.00 5.24
C GLY A 236 -1.44 -1.20 4.50
N VAL A 237 -2.28 -2.17 4.14
CA VAL A 237 -1.90 -3.33 3.33
C VAL A 237 -1.48 -2.85 1.94
N PRO A 238 -0.35 -3.31 1.38
CA PRO A 238 0.03 -2.95 0.01
C PRO A 238 -1.08 -3.37 -0.97
N PRO A 239 -1.30 -2.60 -2.06
CA PRO A 239 -2.45 -2.77 -2.94
C PRO A 239 -2.55 -4.18 -3.50
N SER A 240 -3.78 -4.69 -3.61
CA SER A 240 -4.05 -6.12 -3.58
C SER A 240 -3.38 -6.87 -4.73
N GLY A 241 -2.42 -7.74 -4.39
CA GLY A 241 -1.72 -8.59 -5.35
C GLY A 241 -0.30 -8.16 -5.72
N GLY A 242 0.28 -7.16 -5.05
CA GLY A 242 1.70 -6.84 -5.16
C GLY A 242 2.60 -8.04 -4.88
N VAL A 243 3.25 -8.56 -5.92
CA VAL A 243 4.28 -9.61 -5.80
C VAL A 243 5.61 -9.00 -5.40
N GLN A 244 6.23 -9.53 -4.35
CA GLN A 244 7.49 -9.03 -3.79
C GLN A 244 8.68 -9.55 -4.62
N THR A 245 9.03 -8.84 -5.69
CA THR A 245 10.12 -9.19 -6.62
C THR A 245 11.55 -8.94 -6.08
N GLY A 246 11.68 -8.45 -4.84
CA GLY A 246 12.94 -8.07 -4.21
C GLY A 246 13.82 -9.25 -3.76
N GLY A 247 14.42 -9.97 -4.72
CA GLY A 247 15.41 -11.03 -4.46
C GLY A 247 16.85 -10.56 -4.68
N GLY A 248 17.64 -10.44 -3.60
CA GLY A 248 19.10 -10.28 -3.69
C GLY A 248 19.72 -9.16 -2.83
N GLY A 249 19.81 -9.37 -1.51
CA GLY A 249 20.38 -8.38 -0.56
C GLY A 249 21.40 -8.91 0.45
N THR A 250 21.72 -10.19 0.44
CA THR A 250 22.53 -10.87 1.48
C THR A 250 24.04 -10.74 1.28
N ARG A 251 24.56 -9.50 1.33
CA ARG A 251 25.98 -9.30 1.70
C ARG A 251 26.11 -9.35 3.23
N PRO A 252 26.78 -10.36 3.82
CA PRO A 252 27.03 -10.37 5.26
C PRO A 252 28.01 -9.24 5.60
N ARG A 253 27.50 -8.15 6.18
CA ARG A 253 28.35 -7.15 6.83
C ARG A 253 28.85 -7.73 8.16
N PRO A 254 30.16 -7.63 8.47
CA PRO A 254 30.67 -8.05 9.76
C PRO A 254 30.04 -7.20 10.87
N VAL A 255 29.47 -7.83 11.89
CA VAL A 255 28.87 -7.13 13.03
C VAL A 255 30.00 -6.68 13.96
N THR A 256 30.44 -5.43 13.82
CA THR A 256 31.28 -4.76 14.82
C THR A 256 30.47 -4.52 16.09
N LEU A 257 30.52 -5.46 17.02
CA LEU A 257 29.96 -5.30 18.35
C LEU A 257 30.67 -4.13 19.08
N PRO A 258 29.95 -3.14 19.62
CA PRO A 258 30.58 -2.10 20.44
C PRO A 258 31.04 -2.71 21.76
N VAL A 259 32.35 -2.75 21.99
CA VAL A 259 32.93 -3.24 23.25
C VAL A 259 32.70 -2.21 24.34
N VAL A 260 31.60 -2.38 25.09
CA VAL A 260 31.34 -1.61 26.32
C VAL A 260 32.26 -2.15 27.41
N ALA A 261 33.34 -1.42 27.71
CA ALA A 261 34.33 -1.79 28.71
C ALA A 261 33.73 -1.71 30.13
N LEU A 262 33.35 -2.86 30.68
CA LEU A 262 32.69 -2.96 31.99
C LEU A 262 33.73 -3.06 33.11
N VAL A 263 34.18 -1.89 33.60
CA VAL A 263 35.13 -1.78 34.71
C VAL A 263 34.47 -2.24 36.02
N LEU A 264 34.83 -3.43 36.49
CA LEU A 264 34.29 -4.01 37.72
C LEU A 264 34.92 -3.37 38.97
N LEU A 265 34.07 -2.79 39.82
CA LEU A 265 34.42 -2.30 41.16
C LEU A 265 34.70 -3.47 42.12
N ALA A 266 35.94 -3.95 42.12
CA ALA A 266 36.41 -4.91 43.12
C ALA A 266 36.76 -4.19 44.43
N GLY A 267 35.89 -4.21 45.47
CA GLY A 267 36.27 -3.53 46.72
C GLY A 267 35.33 -3.42 47.92
N VAL A 268 34.26 -4.21 48.09
CA VAL A 268 33.67 -4.47 49.44
C VAL A 268 33.16 -5.90 49.50
N GLY A 269 33.60 -6.71 50.48
CA GLY A 269 33.08 -8.08 50.68
C GLY A 269 34.05 -9.12 51.26
N ALA A 270 35.35 -8.81 51.40
CA ALA A 270 36.37 -9.80 51.81
C ALA A 270 36.61 -9.90 53.34
N LEU A 271 35.94 -9.10 54.18
CA LEU A 271 35.99 -9.22 55.64
C LEU A 271 34.67 -9.80 56.17
N GLY A 272 34.69 -11.08 56.55
CA GLY A 272 33.57 -11.73 57.23
C GLY A 272 33.71 -13.24 57.44
N VAL A 273 34.13 -13.99 56.41
CA VAL A 273 33.99 -15.47 56.39
C VAL A 273 35.19 -16.21 56.99
N HIS A 274 36.36 -15.58 57.14
CA HIS A 274 37.62 -16.27 57.50
C HIS A 274 37.78 -16.66 58.99
N ARG A 275 36.70 -16.85 59.76
CA ARG A 275 36.80 -17.16 61.21
C ARG A 275 35.91 -18.28 61.76
N TYR A 276 35.30 -19.12 60.91
CA TYR A 276 34.43 -20.22 61.36
C TYR A 276 34.77 -21.64 60.83
N ARG A 277 36.03 -21.90 60.45
CA ARG A 277 36.50 -23.27 60.13
C ARG A 277 37.90 -23.58 60.69
N ARG A 278 37.99 -23.90 61.98
CA ARG A 278 39.02 -24.78 62.58
C ARG A 278 38.77 -25.06 64.08
N ARG A 279 38.32 -26.28 64.41
CA ARG A 279 38.73 -27.16 65.55
C ARG A 279 37.65 -28.21 65.86
N ARG A 280 38.06 -29.34 66.44
CA ARG A 280 37.26 -30.51 66.93
C ARG A 280 36.60 -31.34 65.81
N ILE A 281 36.69 -32.68 65.78
CA ILE A 281 37.60 -33.66 66.47
C ILE A 281 37.94 -34.76 65.38
N GLU A 282 38.40 -36.01 65.53
CA GLU A 282 38.73 -37.01 66.59
C GLU A 282 40.14 -37.61 66.32
N VAL A 283 40.98 -37.89 67.33
CA VAL A 283 41.29 -39.22 67.95
C VAL A 283 41.88 -40.30 67.03
N ALA A 284 43.21 -40.48 67.14
CA ALA A 284 43.92 -41.75 67.30
C ALA A 284 45.23 -41.46 68.08
#